data_AF-A0A965UTQ3-F1
#
_entry.id   AF-A0A965UTQ3-F1
#
_cell.length_a   1.000
_cell.length_b   1.000
_cell.length_c   1.000
_cell.angle_alpha   90.00
_cell.angle_beta   90.00
_cell.angle_gamma   90.00
#
_symmetry.space_group_name_H-M   'P 1'
#
loop_
_entity.id
_entity.type
_entity.pdbx_description
1 polymer ?
#
loop_
_entity_poly.entity_id
_entity_poly.type
_entity_poly.pdbx_seq_one_letter_code
_entity_poly.pdbx_strand_id
1 'polypeptide(L)'
;MKAIKLPSKFSDMPHGAGGNMEHTWKAYELTVIRTWNDKVGPRIESPQSAVNYFKDVAQDYTQEALWVLSVDGRNNLIGVTQVFKGTATGTSVSIADLLRPALLTGAVGFIMVHNRQPWVLTKTEQSSSLRTQH
;
A
#
# COMPACT_ATOMS: atom_id res chain seq x y z
N MET A 1 40.56 4.96 9.05
CA MET A 1 39.12 4.88 9.34
C MET A 1 38.88 3.65 10.21
N LYS A 2 38.32 3.79 11.42
CA LYS A 2 37.96 2.62 12.25
C LYS A 2 36.60 2.11 11.79
N ALA A 3 36.53 0.83 11.43
CA ALA A 3 35.26 0.17 11.16
C ALA A 3 34.44 0.14 12.45
N ILE A 4 33.23 0.69 12.42
CA ILE A 4 32.26 0.52 13.50
C ILE A 4 31.78 -0.93 13.42
N LYS A 5 32.27 -1.76 14.34
CA LYS A 5 31.81 -3.14 14.47
C LYS A 5 30.39 -3.09 15.01
N LEU A 6 29.40 -3.33 14.15
CA LEU A 6 28.01 -3.42 14.57
C LEU A 6 27.87 -4.63 15.52
N PRO A 7 27.13 -4.47 16.63
CA PRO A 7 26.93 -5.55 17.58
C PRO A 7 26.26 -6.77 16.94
N SER A 8 26.77 -7.96 17.24
CA SER A 8 26.26 -9.23 16.71
C SER A 8 24.99 -9.71 17.40
N LYS A 9 24.65 -9.13 18.56
CA LYS A 9 23.45 -9.42 19.32
C LYS A 9 22.80 -8.11 19.75
N PHE A 10 21.48 -8.11 19.80
CA PHE A 10 20.69 -6.93 20.18
C PHE A 10 21.01 -6.43 21.60
N SER A 11 21.40 -7.34 22.51
CA SER A 11 21.89 -7.03 23.86
C SER A 11 23.10 -6.09 23.90
N ASP A 12 23.84 -6.02 22.79
CA ASP A 12 25.12 -5.32 22.73
C ASP A 12 24.95 -3.92 22.09
N MET A 13 23.71 -3.49 21.80
CA MET A 13 23.38 -2.14 21.32
C MET A 13 23.60 -1.11 22.43
N PRO A 14 24.20 0.06 22.14
CA PRO A 14 24.44 1.09 23.15
C PRO A 14 23.13 1.62 23.73
N HIS A 15 22.98 1.52 25.05
CA HIS A 15 21.95 2.24 25.79
C HIS A 15 22.27 3.74 25.75
N GLY A 16 21.35 4.55 25.22
CA GLY A 16 21.54 5.99 25.09
C GLY A 16 21.86 6.64 26.43
N ALA A 17 22.85 7.54 26.44
CA ALA A 17 23.23 8.35 27.59
C ALA A 17 22.11 9.39 27.88
N GLY A 18 21.08 8.98 28.61
CA GLY A 18 20.00 9.83 29.10
C GLY A 18 19.40 9.17 30.34
N GLY A 19 19.27 9.93 31.43
CA GLY A 19 19.01 9.41 32.77
C GLY A 19 17.74 8.54 32.91
N ASN A 20 17.74 7.72 33.97
CA ASN A 20 16.67 6.88 34.55
C ASN A 20 15.27 6.97 33.91
N MET A 21 15.16 6.53 32.66
CA MET A 21 13.91 6.11 32.04
C MET A 21 14.14 4.70 31.52
N GLU A 22 13.50 3.71 32.14
CA GLU A 22 13.52 2.33 31.66
C GLU A 22 12.79 2.27 30.30
N HIS A 23 13.53 2.40 29.21
CA HIS A 23 12.99 2.18 27.87
C HIS A 23 12.83 0.68 27.63
N THR A 24 11.59 0.17 27.70
CA THR A 24 11.31 -1.22 27.32
C THR A 24 11.19 -1.32 25.79
N TRP A 25 12.26 -1.76 25.13
CA TRP A 25 12.22 -2.06 23.70
C TRP A 25 11.72 -3.49 23.46
N LYS A 26 10.94 -3.69 22.40
CA LYS A 26 10.57 -5.03 21.91
C LYS A 26 11.42 -5.36 20.70
N ALA A 27 12.18 -6.45 20.78
CA ALA A 27 12.93 -6.98 19.65
C ALA A 27 12.01 -7.89 18.82
N TYR A 28 12.09 -7.77 17.49
CA TYR A 28 11.38 -8.62 16.54
C TYR A 28 12.40 -9.19 15.55
N GLU A 29 12.37 -10.50 15.35
CA GLU A 29 13.02 -11.16 14.22
C GLU A 29 11.98 -11.34 13.11
N LEU A 30 12.31 -10.89 11.90
CA LEU A 30 11.43 -11.01 10.75
C LEU A 30 12.19 -11.70 9.62
N THR A 31 11.75 -12.90 9.27
CA THR A 31 12.23 -13.62 8.08
C THR A 31 11.26 -13.39 6.94
N VAL A 32 11.74 -12.82 5.83
CA VAL A 32 10.97 -12.64 4.60
C VAL A 32 11.56 -13.53 3.53
N ILE A 33 10.78 -14.51 3.05
CA ILE A 33 11.17 -15.38 1.95
C ILE A 33 10.46 -14.89 0.70
N ARG A 34 11.22 -14.40 -0.28
CA ARG A 34 10.70 -14.05 -1.60
C ARG A 34 10.97 -15.20 -2.55
N THR A 35 9.93 -15.93 -2.90
CA THR A 35 10.01 -16.96 -3.94
C THR A 35 10.07 -16.29 -5.30
N TRP A 36 11.01 -16.71 -6.14
CA TRP A 36 11.12 -16.19 -7.50
C TRP A 36 9.95 -16.68 -8.36
N ASN A 37 9.44 -15.79 -9.20
CA ASN A 37 8.45 -16.08 -10.22
C ASN A 37 8.93 -15.44 -11.53
N ASP A 38 9.09 -16.26 -12.56
CA ASP A 38 9.57 -15.87 -13.89
C ASP A 38 8.59 -14.93 -14.60
N LYS A 39 7.33 -14.88 -14.13
CA LYS A 39 6.32 -13.97 -14.65
C LYS A 39 6.62 -12.55 -14.20
N VAL A 40 7.05 -11.73 -15.15
CA VAL A 40 7.15 -10.28 -14.99
C VAL A 40 5.74 -9.70 -15.02
N GLY A 41 5.37 -8.96 -13.97
CA GLY A 41 4.10 -8.25 -13.94
C GLY A 41 4.04 -7.12 -14.98
N PRO A 42 2.85 -6.56 -15.25
CA PRO A 42 2.71 -5.46 -16.19
C PRO A 42 3.55 -4.25 -15.76
N ARG A 43 4.06 -3.53 -16.75
CA ARG A 43 4.84 -2.31 -16.52
C ARG A 43 3.91 -1.12 -16.34
N ILE A 44 4.10 -0.38 -15.25
CA ILE A 44 3.30 0.80 -14.90
C ILE A 44 4.10 2.07 -15.20
N GLU A 45 3.92 2.63 -16.39
CA GLU A 45 4.73 3.77 -16.87
C GLU A 45 4.05 5.13 -16.67
N SER A 46 2.78 5.14 -16.28
CA SER A 46 1.99 6.36 -16.06
C SER A 46 0.87 6.14 -15.05
N PRO A 47 0.34 7.23 -14.43
CA PRO A 47 -0.86 7.14 -13.60
C PRO A 47 -2.04 6.48 -14.34
N GLN A 48 -2.20 6.75 -15.63
CA GLN A 48 -3.25 6.13 -16.44
C GLN A 48 -3.07 4.62 -16.59
N SER A 49 -1.83 4.14 -16.77
CA SER A 49 -1.56 2.69 -16.81
C SER A 49 -1.85 2.00 -15.48
N ALA A 50 -1.59 2.67 -14.34
CA ALA A 50 -1.95 2.18 -13.02
C ALA A 50 -3.47 2.06 -12.87
N VAL A 51 -4.21 3.10 -13.28
CA VAL A 51 -5.68 3.11 -13.28
C VAL A 51 -6.23 1.99 -14.17
N ASN A 52 -5.69 1.80 -15.37
CA ASN A 52 -6.17 0.77 -16.30
C ASN A 52 -5.96 -0.63 -15.73
N TYR A 53 -4.77 -0.93 -15.20
CA TYR A 53 -4.50 -2.20 -14.51
C TYR A 53 -5.45 -2.40 -13.31
N PHE A 54 -5.65 -1.34 -12.54
CA PHE A 54 -6.39 -1.44 -11.29
C PHE A 54 -7.91 -1.52 -11.49
N LYS A 55 -8.46 -1.00 -12.58
CA LYS A 55 -9.88 -1.14 -12.94
C LYS A 55 -10.31 -2.61 -12.98
N ASP A 56 -9.52 -3.47 -13.61
CA ASP A 56 -9.81 -4.90 -13.71
C ASP A 56 -9.78 -5.58 -12.33
N VAL A 57 -8.93 -5.10 -11.42
CA VAL A 57 -8.79 -5.64 -10.05
C VAL A 57 -9.92 -5.16 -9.13
N ALA A 58 -10.42 -3.94 -9.34
CA ALA A 58 -11.32 -3.26 -8.41
C ALA A 58 -12.80 -3.19 -8.86
N GLN A 59 -13.13 -3.67 -10.06
CA GLN A 59 -14.48 -3.59 -10.63
C GLN A 59 -15.57 -4.17 -9.73
N ASP A 60 -15.25 -5.19 -8.93
CA ASP A 60 -16.21 -5.88 -8.05
C ASP A 60 -16.23 -5.33 -6.61
N TYR A 61 -15.41 -4.31 -6.30
CA TYR A 61 -15.32 -3.76 -4.94
C TYR A 61 -16.42 -2.71 -4.68
N THR A 62 -17.47 -3.15 -3.98
CA THR A 62 -18.61 -2.33 -3.57
C THR A 62 -18.39 -1.51 -2.29
N GLN A 63 -17.17 -1.48 -1.74
CA GLN A 63 -16.81 -0.64 -0.59
C GLN A 63 -15.58 0.21 -0.92
N GLU A 64 -15.38 1.34 -0.24
CA GLU A 64 -14.11 2.08 -0.32
C GLU A 64 -12.96 1.17 0.16
N ALA A 65 -11.83 1.27 -0.50
CA ALA A 65 -10.67 0.46 -0.25
C ALA A 65 -9.43 1.17 -0.80
N LEU A 66 -8.29 0.84 -0.20
CA LEU A 66 -6.98 1.36 -0.58
C LEU A 66 -6.01 0.21 -0.81
N TRP A 67 -5.23 0.35 -1.86
CA TRP A 67 -4.21 -0.61 -2.26
C TRP A 67 -2.86 0.07 -2.46
N VAL A 68 -1.82 -0.71 -2.20
CA VAL A 68 -0.43 -0.40 -2.53
C VAL A 68 0.01 -1.35 -3.64
N LEU A 69 0.40 -0.77 -4.77
CA LEU A 69 1.02 -1.47 -5.90
C LEU A 69 2.54 -1.29 -5.76
N SER A 70 3.25 -2.38 -5.49
CA SER A 70 4.71 -2.40 -5.39
C SER A 70 5.34 -2.58 -6.76
N VAL A 71 6.37 -1.79 -7.09
CA VAL A 71 7.08 -1.89 -8.38
C VAL A 71 8.59 -2.07 -8.23
N ASP A 72 9.22 -2.75 -9.20
CA ASP A 72 10.67 -2.84 -9.32
C ASP A 72 11.30 -1.60 -9.97
N GLY A 73 12.64 -1.58 -10.14
CA GLY A 73 13.36 -0.47 -10.75
C GLY A 73 13.11 -0.25 -12.25
N ARG A 74 12.34 -1.13 -12.90
CA ARG A 74 11.88 -0.97 -14.29
C ARG A 74 10.38 -0.63 -14.35
N ASN A 75 9.76 -0.36 -13.20
CA ASN A 75 8.32 -0.16 -13.01
C ASN A 75 7.47 -1.41 -13.33
N ASN A 76 8.02 -2.61 -13.27
CA ASN A 76 7.21 -3.82 -13.33
C ASN A 76 6.48 -3.99 -12.01
N LEU A 77 5.20 -4.35 -12.07
CA LEU A 77 4.42 -4.66 -10.89
C LEU A 77 4.90 -5.96 -10.25
N ILE A 78 5.30 -5.90 -8.98
CA ILE A 78 5.81 -7.04 -8.21
C ILE A 78 4.92 -7.41 -7.03
N GLY A 79 3.87 -6.62 -6.75
CA GLY A 79 2.91 -6.92 -5.71
C GLY A 79 1.72 -5.97 -5.70
N VAL A 80 0.58 -6.48 -5.25
CA VAL A 80 -0.64 -5.70 -5.00
C VAL A 80 -1.12 -6.08 -3.61
N THR A 81 -1.21 -5.11 -2.71
CA THR A 81 -1.65 -5.34 -1.33
C THR A 81 -2.79 -4.40 -0.99
N GLN A 82 -3.94 -4.95 -0.57
CA GLN A 82 -5.00 -4.16 0.03
C GLN A 82 -4.57 -3.76 1.45
N VAL A 83 -4.42 -2.46 1.68
CA VAL A 83 -4.01 -1.91 2.99
C VAL A 83 -5.19 -1.35 3.78
N PHE A 84 -6.32 -1.14 3.11
CA PHE A 84 -7.55 -0.71 3.73
C PHE A 84 -8.77 -1.26 3.00
N LYS A 85 -9.79 -1.59 3.78
CA LYS A 85 -11.16 -1.82 3.33
C LYS A 85 -12.06 -1.05 4.28
N GLY A 86 -12.83 -0.13 3.73
CA GLY A 86 -13.68 0.79 4.47
C GLY A 86 -14.80 0.08 5.21
N THR A 87 -15.06 0.58 6.41
CA THR A 87 -16.32 0.42 7.15
C THR A 87 -17.01 1.80 7.20
N ALA A 88 -18.27 1.85 7.66
CA ALA A 88 -19.08 3.07 7.65
C ALA A 88 -18.51 4.28 8.44
N THR A 89 -17.39 4.13 9.15
CA THR A 89 -16.86 5.10 10.13
C THR A 89 -15.57 5.81 9.70
N GLY A 90 -15.15 5.69 8.44
CA GLY A 90 -14.05 6.47 7.86
C GLY A 90 -12.71 5.71 7.74
N THR A 91 -11.74 6.38 7.12
CA THR A 91 -10.46 5.80 6.69
C THR A 91 -9.31 6.31 7.55
N SER A 92 -8.68 5.43 8.34
CA SER A 92 -7.38 5.69 8.96
C SER A 92 -6.35 4.71 8.41
N VAL A 93 -5.41 5.19 7.60
CA VAL A 93 -4.28 4.41 7.09
C VAL A 93 -3.00 5.08 7.55
N SER A 94 -2.15 4.34 8.26
CA SER A 94 -0.86 4.88 8.70
C SER A 94 0.17 4.80 7.58
N ILE A 95 1.21 5.63 7.63
CA ILE A 95 2.35 5.53 6.70
C ILE A 95 3.00 4.13 6.79
N ALA A 96 3.03 3.53 7.99
CA ALA A 96 3.57 2.19 8.16
C ALA A 96 2.78 1.14 7.37
N ASP A 97 1.46 1.31 7.22
CA ASP A 97 0.63 0.41 6.41
C ASP A 97 0.90 0.57 4.92
N LEU A 98 1.29 1.76 4.48
CA LEU A 98 1.71 2.00 3.09
C LEU A 98 3.11 1.46 2.78
N LEU A 99 4.05 1.62 3.72
CA LEU A 99 5.45 1.25 3.51
C LEU A 99 5.73 -0.24 3.74
N ARG A 100 4.98 -0.90 4.64
CA ARG A 100 5.19 -2.32 4.95
C ARG A 100 5.09 -3.22 3.71
N PRO A 101 4.07 -3.09 2.82
CA PRO A 101 4.02 -3.86 1.57
C PRO A 101 5.25 -3.64 0.69
N ALA A 102 5.68 -2.38 0.50
CA ALA A 102 6.85 -2.07 -0.33
C ALA A 102 8.14 -2.70 0.22
N LEU A 103 8.34 -2.64 1.55
CA LEU A 103 9.49 -3.25 2.21
C LEU A 103 9.48 -4.78 2.12
N LEU A 104 8.33 -5.40 2.38
CA LEU A 104 8.18 -6.85 2.33
C LEU A 104 8.40 -7.40 0.92
N THR A 105 7.88 -6.72 -0.12
CA THR A 105 8.07 -7.13 -1.52
C THR A 105 9.45 -6.74 -2.08
N GLY A 106 10.17 -5.82 -1.43
CA GLY A 106 11.47 -5.32 -1.93
C GLY A 106 11.30 -4.37 -3.10
N ALA A 107 10.22 -3.62 -3.08
CA ALA A 107 9.92 -2.66 -4.11
C ALA A 107 10.94 -1.52 -4.10
N VAL A 108 11.25 -1.01 -5.29
CA VAL A 108 12.02 0.23 -5.46
C VAL A 108 11.08 1.44 -5.35
N GLY A 109 9.81 1.26 -5.70
CA GLY A 109 8.77 2.28 -5.54
C GLY A 109 7.40 1.66 -5.30
N PHE A 110 6.42 2.49 -4.96
CA PHE A 110 5.03 2.05 -4.83
C PHE A 110 4.06 3.11 -5.34
N ILE A 111 2.86 2.65 -5.70
CA ILE A 111 1.76 3.48 -6.17
C ILE A 111 0.58 3.21 -5.25
N MET A 112 -0.09 4.27 -4.80
CA MET A 112 -1.29 4.19 -3.98
C MET A 112 -2.52 4.33 -4.88
N VAL A 113 -3.47 3.40 -4.76
CA VAL A 113 -4.73 3.44 -5.51
C VAL A 113 -5.89 3.28 -4.55
N HIS A 114 -6.87 4.17 -4.61
CA HIS A 114 -8.13 4.04 -3.88
C HIS A 114 -9.30 4.01 -4.87
N ASN A 115 -10.33 3.26 -4.56
CA ASN A 115 -11.60 3.34 -5.27
C ASN A 115 -12.50 4.36 -4.54
N ARG A 116 -13.28 5.16 -5.27
CA ARG A 116 -14.28 6.06 -4.69
C ARG A 116 -15.67 5.47 -4.88
N GLN A 117 -16.46 5.38 -3.81
CA GLN A 117 -17.87 5.02 -3.88
C GLN A 117 -18.72 6.15 -4.49
N PRO A 118 -19.76 5.86 -5.29
CA PRO A 118 -20.09 4.58 -5.92
C PRO A 118 -19.59 4.50 -7.37
N TRP A 119 -19.07 3.33 -7.77
CA TRP A 119 -18.88 2.96 -9.19
C TRP A 119 -20.19 2.52 -9.87
N VAL A 120 -21.33 2.67 -9.18
CA VAL A 120 -22.64 2.58 -9.81
C VAL A 120 -22.74 3.72 -10.81
N LEU A 121 -22.44 3.40 -12.07
CA LEU A 121 -23.14 4.03 -13.16
C LEU A 121 -24.61 3.69 -12.94
N THR A 122 -25.38 4.63 -12.38
CA THR A 122 -26.75 4.81 -12.83
C THR A 122 -26.67 5.16 -14.32
N LYS A 123 -26.52 4.14 -15.16
CA LYS A 123 -27.21 4.06 -16.43
C LYS A 123 -28.49 3.25 -16.19
N THR A 124 -29.29 3.71 -15.26
CA THR A 124 -30.72 3.43 -15.24
C THR A 124 -31.40 4.76 -15.34
N GLU A 125 -32.22 4.87 -16.37
CA GLU A 125 -33.11 5.97 -16.70
C GLU A 125 -33.75 6.54 -15.42
N GLN A 126 -33.26 7.71 -14.99
CA GLN A 126 -34.04 8.61 -14.14
C GLN A 126 -34.49 9.74 -15.05
N SER A 127 -35.65 9.49 -15.66
CA SER A 127 -36.67 10.48 -15.97
C SER A 127 -36.58 11.68 -15.03
N SER A 128 -36.25 12.86 -15.57
CA SER A 128 -36.70 14.13 -15.03
C SER A 128 -37.57 14.82 -16.07
N SER A 129 -38.84 14.41 -16.04
CA SER A 129 -39.96 15.33 -16.20
C SER A 129 -39.70 16.64 -15.44
N LEU A 130 -40.29 17.73 -15.95
CA LEU A 130 -40.35 19.11 -15.42
C LEU A 130 -39.43 20.12 -16.13
N ARG A 131 -39.77 20.43 -17.38
CA ARG A 131 -39.75 21.83 -17.85
C ARG A 131 -41.19 22.29 -18.06
N THR A 132 -41.60 23.08 -17.08
CA THR A 132 -42.75 23.98 -16.94
C THR A 132 -43.44 24.37 -18.25
N GLN A 133 -44.72 24.04 -18.36
CA GLN A 133 -45.67 24.86 -19.10
C GLN A 133 -45.74 26.22 -18.39
N HIS A 134 -45.38 27.29 -19.08
CA HIS A 134 -46.12 28.56 -19.17
C HIS A 134 -45.43 29.46 -20.19
#